data_AF-A0A7J4LJQ2-F1
#
_entry.id   AF-A0A7J4LJQ2-F1
#
_cell.length_a   1.000
_cell.length_b   1.000
_cell.length_c   1.000
_cell.angle_alpha   90.00
_cell.angle_beta   90.00
_cell.angle_gamma   90.00
#
_symmetry.space_group_name_H-M   'P 1'
#
loop_
_entity.id
_entity.type
_entity.pdbx_description
1 polymer ?
#
loop_
_entity_poly.entity_id
_entity_poly.type
_entity_poly.pdbx_seq_one_letter_code
_entity_poly.pdbx_strand_id
1 'polypeptide(L)'
;MTNEKPEVVFLDVDETLGEQRTHDGNVCPELNFYPGVDVFLSRERDVSRLLWVATTRTQAGKPALSSIEHLLCGYLGNEQLNSYSYNGKIYDLGGGVFVRVDGRQKTQFDKEMVGPTTEVYGPDVDLKSLKNYTNPNHADGFPKDFVLARRLISPIGHQNLRAIMVGDAGDWGNDSDPSIPVIVVSDSIRKHQRWDLVSVVLDSLFSDKERMPWEIYDSLRQDNAISHNPNHPRGDATKVMLNGIKYTFIVGRQMQRGVFCPEPYEL
;
A
#
# COMPACT_ATOMS: atom_id res chain seq x y z
N MET A 1 23.78 -9.08 14.19
CA MET A 1 22.44 -8.75 13.67
C MET A 1 22.60 -8.66 12.18
N THR A 2 21.86 -9.44 11.40
CA THR A 2 21.91 -9.34 9.94
C THR A 2 21.36 -7.97 9.54
N ASN A 3 22.04 -7.27 8.64
CA ASN A 3 21.61 -5.95 8.11
C ASN A 3 20.44 -6.13 7.12
N GLU A 4 19.48 -7.00 7.43
CA GLU A 4 18.36 -7.26 6.53
C GLU A 4 17.41 -6.07 6.55
N LYS A 5 17.23 -5.48 5.36
CA LYS A 5 16.29 -4.40 5.12
C LYS A 5 14.85 -4.94 5.26
N PRO A 6 13.98 -4.33 6.10
CA PRO A 6 12.62 -4.79 6.29
C PRO A 6 11.80 -4.76 4.99
N GLU A 7 11.02 -5.81 4.76
CA GLU A 7 10.08 -5.92 3.63
C GLU A 7 8.68 -5.46 4.08
N VAL A 8 8.13 -4.48 3.38
CA VAL A 8 6.82 -3.88 3.67
C VAL A 8 5.90 -4.09 2.47
N VAL A 9 4.71 -4.62 2.71
CA VAL A 9 3.65 -4.68 1.72
C VAL A 9 2.55 -3.72 2.16
N PHE A 10 2.38 -2.66 1.40
CA PHE A 10 1.21 -1.79 1.51
C PHE A 10 0.03 -2.46 0.81
N LEU A 11 -1.13 -2.42 1.45
CA LEU A 11 -2.37 -3.03 0.98
C LEU A 11 -3.43 -1.95 0.88
N ASP A 12 -4.03 -1.80 -0.28
CA ASP A 12 -5.30 -1.09 -0.37
C ASP A 12 -6.44 -1.97 0.16
N VAL A 13 -7.61 -1.38 0.42
CA VAL A 13 -8.78 -2.07 0.97
C VAL A 13 -9.84 -2.28 -0.11
N ASP A 14 -10.34 -1.17 -0.67
CA ASP A 14 -11.50 -1.18 -1.55
C ASP A 14 -11.17 -1.69 -2.93
N GLU A 15 -11.93 -2.66 -3.42
CA GLU A 15 -11.65 -3.25 -4.72
C GLU A 15 -10.25 -3.93 -4.80
N THR A 16 -9.55 -4.03 -3.67
CA THR A 16 -8.30 -4.79 -3.52
C THR A 16 -8.56 -5.99 -2.64
N LEU A 17 -8.70 -5.78 -1.33
CA LEU A 17 -8.93 -6.87 -0.36
C LEU A 17 -10.41 -7.24 -0.26
N GLY A 18 -11.32 -6.32 -0.54
CA GLY A 18 -12.75 -6.62 -0.51
C GLY A 18 -13.61 -5.49 -1.04
N GLU A 19 -14.91 -5.73 -1.01
CA GLU A 19 -15.91 -4.75 -1.40
C GLU A 19 -16.76 -4.37 -0.19
N GLN A 20 -16.99 -3.07 -0.04
CA GLN A 20 -17.98 -2.59 0.89
C GLN A 20 -19.35 -2.71 0.25
N ARG A 21 -20.18 -3.61 0.79
CA ARG A 21 -21.57 -3.71 0.35
C ARG A 21 -22.36 -2.57 0.97
N THR A 22 -23.24 -1.99 0.17
CA THR A 22 -24.35 -1.18 0.67
C THR A 22 -25.55 -2.10 0.86
N HIS A 23 -26.19 -2.03 2.03
CA HIS A 23 -27.47 -2.67 2.29
C HIS A 23 -28.50 -1.58 2.54
N ASP A 24 -29.53 -1.50 1.71
CA ASP A 24 -30.59 -0.49 1.78
C ASP A 24 -30.07 0.97 1.81
N GLY A 25 -29.01 1.24 1.04
CA GLY A 25 -28.37 2.56 0.98
C GLY A 25 -27.46 2.88 2.18
N ASN A 26 -27.39 2.02 3.18
CA ASN A 26 -26.46 2.13 4.29
C ASN A 26 -25.18 1.34 3.98
N VAL A 27 -24.05 1.99 4.18
CA VAL A 27 -22.73 1.37 4.03
C VAL A 27 -22.56 0.32 5.15
N CYS A 28 -22.38 -0.95 4.81
CA CYS A 28 -22.10 -1.96 5.82
C CYS A 28 -20.79 -1.64 6.55
N PRO A 29 -20.76 -1.77 7.89
CA PRO A 29 -19.55 -1.50 8.66
C PRO A 29 -18.45 -2.54 8.39
N GLU A 30 -18.80 -3.71 7.87
CA GLU A 30 -17.89 -4.80 7.56
C GLU A 30 -17.54 -4.85 6.07
N LEU A 31 -16.26 -5.11 5.78
CA LEU A 31 -15.79 -5.38 4.43
C LEU A 31 -16.10 -6.83 4.06
N ASN A 32 -16.65 -7.06 2.87
CA ASN A 32 -16.73 -8.42 2.33
C ASN A 32 -15.40 -8.71 1.63
N PHE A 33 -14.48 -9.33 2.37
CA PHE A 33 -13.20 -9.75 1.81
C PHE A 33 -13.40 -10.70 0.64
N TYR A 34 -12.57 -10.52 -0.40
CA TYR A 34 -12.54 -11.48 -1.47
C TYR A 34 -12.04 -12.83 -0.96
N PRO A 35 -12.53 -13.95 -1.51
CA PRO A 35 -12.11 -15.27 -1.08
C PRO A 35 -10.58 -15.46 -1.16
N GLY A 36 -9.99 -16.06 -0.14
CA GLY A 36 -8.55 -16.37 -0.07
C GLY A 36 -7.64 -15.23 0.40
N VAL A 37 -8.18 -14.05 0.71
CA VAL A 37 -7.38 -12.92 1.24
C VAL A 37 -6.71 -13.25 2.56
N ASP A 38 -7.42 -13.89 3.48
CA ASP A 38 -6.89 -14.34 4.77
C ASP A 38 -5.72 -15.31 4.60
N VAL A 39 -5.86 -16.29 3.71
CA VAL A 39 -4.81 -17.26 3.38
C VAL A 39 -3.59 -16.56 2.78
N PHE A 40 -3.82 -15.61 1.87
CA PHE A 40 -2.76 -14.77 1.31
C PHE A 40 -2.02 -14.00 2.41
N LEU A 41 -2.73 -13.20 3.21
CA LEU A 41 -2.12 -12.40 4.27
C LEU A 41 -1.36 -13.26 5.29
N SER A 42 -1.89 -14.42 5.66
CA SER A 42 -1.20 -15.36 6.55
C SER A 42 0.14 -15.83 5.95
N ARG A 43 0.14 -16.24 4.66
CA ARG A 43 1.37 -16.64 3.96
C ARG A 43 2.40 -15.52 3.95
N GLU A 44 1.99 -14.31 3.61
CA GLU A 44 2.90 -13.16 3.52
C GLU A 44 3.53 -12.82 4.88
N ARG A 45 2.75 -12.94 5.95
CA ARG A 45 3.27 -12.82 7.32
C ARG A 45 4.22 -13.96 7.69
N ASP A 46 3.95 -15.20 7.30
CA ASP A 46 4.79 -16.36 7.59
C ASP A 46 6.19 -16.24 6.95
N VAL A 47 6.29 -15.57 5.80
CA VAL A 47 7.58 -15.22 5.17
C VAL A 47 8.18 -13.91 5.69
N SER A 48 7.69 -13.43 6.84
CA SER A 48 8.20 -12.26 7.57
C SER A 48 8.02 -10.90 6.89
N ARG A 49 7.01 -10.74 6.02
CA ARG A 49 6.64 -9.43 5.46
C ARG A 49 5.80 -8.64 6.45
N LEU A 50 6.07 -7.33 6.53
CA LEU A 50 5.29 -6.39 7.32
C LEU A 50 4.10 -5.90 6.50
N LEU A 51 2.88 -6.29 6.90
CA LEU A 51 1.65 -5.99 6.16
C LEU A 51 1.00 -4.73 6.72
N TRP A 52 0.89 -3.69 5.91
CA TRP A 52 0.30 -2.41 6.31
C TRP A 52 -0.83 -2.05 5.38
N VAL A 53 -1.99 -1.68 5.92
CA VAL A 53 -3.03 -1.08 5.09
C VAL A 53 -2.70 0.39 4.85
N ALA A 54 -2.75 0.82 3.59
CA ALA A 54 -2.60 2.21 3.18
C ALA A 54 -3.82 2.61 2.35
N THR A 55 -4.70 3.44 2.93
CA THR A 55 -6.02 3.73 2.35
C THR A 55 -6.40 5.20 2.50
N THR A 56 -7.25 5.66 1.58
CA THR A 56 -7.93 6.96 1.63
C THR A 56 -9.17 6.94 2.54
N ARG A 57 -9.49 5.79 3.16
CA ARG A 57 -10.49 5.70 4.23
C ARG A 57 -9.94 6.33 5.50
N THR A 58 -10.81 6.92 6.31
CA THR A 58 -10.41 7.42 7.63
C THR A 58 -10.30 6.29 8.66
N GLN A 59 -9.86 6.56 9.90
CA GLN A 59 -9.94 5.60 11.03
C GLN A 59 -11.30 4.89 11.14
N ALA A 60 -12.40 5.50 10.70
CA ALA A 60 -13.72 4.87 10.67
C ALA A 60 -13.79 3.62 9.75
N GLY A 61 -12.83 3.45 8.85
CA GLY A 61 -12.65 2.27 8.01
C GLY A 61 -11.88 1.14 8.70
N LYS A 62 -11.18 1.39 9.81
CA LYS A 62 -10.41 0.35 10.53
C LYS A 62 -11.32 -0.80 11.06
N PRO A 63 -12.50 -0.55 11.65
CA PRO A 63 -13.40 -1.62 12.10
C PRO A 63 -13.78 -2.63 10.99
N ALA A 64 -13.82 -2.18 9.73
CA ALA A 64 -14.10 -3.04 8.58
C ALA A 64 -13.02 -4.12 8.34
N LEU A 65 -11.85 -3.97 8.98
CA LEU A 65 -10.71 -4.88 8.88
C LEU A 65 -10.61 -5.86 10.06
N SER A 66 -11.56 -5.82 11.01
CA SER A 66 -11.49 -6.57 12.27
C SER A 66 -11.21 -8.07 12.10
N SER A 67 -11.74 -8.71 11.06
CA SER A 67 -11.51 -10.13 10.80
C SER A 67 -10.08 -10.47 10.37
N ILE A 68 -9.33 -9.50 9.81
CA ILE A 68 -7.95 -9.68 9.36
C ILE A 68 -6.94 -8.84 10.15
N GLU A 69 -7.37 -8.03 11.12
CA GLU A 69 -6.50 -7.11 11.88
C GLU A 69 -5.32 -7.85 12.52
N HIS A 70 -5.55 -9.06 13.03
CA HIS A 70 -4.52 -9.91 13.64
C HIS A 70 -3.42 -10.36 12.66
N LEU A 71 -3.62 -10.21 11.34
CA LEU A 71 -2.64 -10.51 10.28
C LEU A 71 -1.87 -9.25 9.85
N LEU A 72 -2.28 -8.06 10.29
CA LEU A 72 -1.70 -6.78 9.88
C LEU A 72 -0.75 -6.24 10.95
N CYS A 73 0.28 -5.52 10.50
CA CYS A 73 1.17 -4.75 11.36
C CYS A 73 0.58 -3.39 11.72
N GLY A 74 -0.24 -2.82 10.84
CA GLY A 74 -0.88 -1.54 11.10
C GLY A 74 -1.74 -1.01 9.96
N TYR A 75 -2.29 0.18 10.19
CA TYR A 75 -3.24 0.86 9.31
C TYR A 75 -2.88 2.34 9.18
N LEU A 76 -2.78 2.81 7.95
CA LEU A 76 -2.55 4.20 7.58
C LEU A 76 -3.76 4.67 6.75
N GLY A 77 -4.64 5.42 7.39
CA GLY A 77 -5.82 6.02 6.76
C GLY A 77 -5.55 7.40 6.20
N ASN A 78 -6.61 8.03 5.71
CA ASN A 78 -6.62 9.36 5.11
C ASN A 78 -6.05 10.42 6.05
N GLU A 79 -6.39 10.35 7.33
CA GLU A 79 -5.89 11.28 8.33
C GLU A 79 -4.38 11.21 8.47
N GLN A 80 -3.73 10.07 8.22
CA GLN A 80 -2.27 9.98 8.21
C GLN A 80 -1.68 10.26 6.85
N LEU A 81 -2.29 9.77 5.76
CA LEU A 81 -1.71 9.82 4.41
C LEU A 81 -2.00 11.14 3.68
N ASN A 82 -3.06 11.85 4.05
CA ASN A 82 -3.55 13.08 3.41
C ASN A 82 -3.65 14.27 4.38
N SER A 83 -3.04 14.19 5.56
CA SER A 83 -3.03 15.31 6.53
C SER A 83 -2.49 16.63 5.97
N TYR A 84 -1.69 16.57 4.90
CA TYR A 84 -0.99 17.71 4.32
C TYR A 84 -1.72 18.38 3.16
N SER A 85 -2.64 17.70 2.49
CA SER A 85 -3.45 18.31 1.42
C SER A 85 -4.54 19.26 1.96
N TYR A 86 -4.79 19.22 3.28
CA TYR A 86 -5.84 19.98 3.95
C TYR A 86 -5.33 20.87 5.11
N ASN A 87 -4.24 21.63 4.95
CA ASN A 87 -3.78 22.61 5.97
C ASN A 87 -3.71 22.04 7.43
N GLY A 88 -3.59 20.71 7.57
CA GLY A 88 -3.75 20.02 8.84
C GLY A 88 -2.48 20.12 9.64
N LYS A 89 -2.56 20.71 10.84
CA LYS A 89 -1.46 20.66 11.80
C LYS A 89 -1.48 19.26 12.44
N ILE A 90 -0.38 18.52 12.29
CA ILE A 90 -0.13 17.32 13.07
C ILE A 90 0.17 17.76 14.51
N TYR A 91 -0.57 17.22 15.47
CA TYR A 91 -0.32 17.44 16.89
C TYR A 91 0.09 16.11 17.54
N ASP A 92 1.21 16.13 18.24
CA ASP A 92 1.61 15.09 19.17
C ASP A 92 0.78 15.25 20.46
N LEU A 93 -0.02 14.24 20.79
CA LEU A 93 -0.81 14.21 22.02
C LEU A 93 -0.39 13.07 22.94
N GLY A 94 0.88 12.61 22.88
CA GLY A 94 1.47 11.69 23.85
C GLY A 94 0.72 10.37 23.96
N GLY A 95 0.87 9.51 22.95
CA GLY A 95 0.24 8.17 22.86
C GLY A 95 -0.29 7.78 21.47
N GLY A 96 -0.02 8.58 20.44
CA GLY A 96 -0.46 8.29 19.07
C GLY A 96 -0.55 9.53 18.19
N VAL A 97 -0.51 9.31 16.87
CA VAL A 97 -0.66 10.38 15.86
C VAL A 97 -2.15 10.69 15.69
N PHE A 98 -2.55 11.93 15.99
CA PHE A 98 -3.87 12.47 15.65
C PHE A 98 -3.71 13.68 14.74
N VAL A 99 -4.55 13.74 13.70
CA VAL A 99 -4.59 14.88 12.77
C VAL A 99 -5.87 15.66 13.00
N ARG A 100 -5.72 16.96 13.26
CA ARG A 100 -6.84 17.90 13.37
C ARG A 100 -7.11 18.55 12.01
N VAL A 101 -8.31 18.35 11.49
CA VAL A 101 -8.86 19.08 10.36
C VAL A 101 -9.59 20.32 10.90
N ASP A 102 -9.09 21.53 10.62
CA ASP A 102 -9.86 22.75 10.86
C ASP A 102 -10.73 23.03 9.60
N GLY A 103 -12.02 23.34 9.68
CA GLY A 103 -12.79 23.71 10.86
C GLY A 103 -14.30 23.80 10.64
N ARG A 104 -14.99 22.66 10.50
CA ARG A 104 -16.41 22.53 10.90
C ARG A 104 -16.68 21.12 11.47
N GLN A 105 -17.30 21.14 12.64
CA GLN A 105 -17.68 20.03 13.53
C GLN A 105 -16.55 19.42 14.39
N LYS A 106 -16.60 19.80 15.68
CA LYS A 106 -16.08 19.03 16.80
C LYS A 106 -16.78 17.68 16.82
N THR A 107 -16.08 16.61 16.46
CA THR A 107 -16.38 15.28 17.00
C THR A 107 -15.41 15.06 18.14
N GLN A 108 -15.95 15.06 19.35
CA GLN A 108 -15.23 14.72 20.58
C GLN A 108 -14.91 13.23 20.49
N PHE A 109 -13.64 12.87 20.25
CA PHE A 109 -13.21 11.47 20.31
C PHE A 109 -13.19 11.06 21.79
N ASP A 110 -14.09 10.15 22.16
CA ASP A 110 -14.09 9.55 23.48
C ASP A 110 -12.81 8.74 23.67
N LYS A 111 -12.09 9.05 24.75
CA LYS A 111 -10.85 8.37 25.17
C LYS A 111 -11.02 6.86 25.41
N GLU A 112 -12.24 6.33 25.36
CA GLU A 112 -12.57 4.97 25.76
C GLU A 112 -12.57 3.94 24.60
N MET A 113 -12.41 4.36 23.33
CA MET A 113 -12.39 3.42 22.19
C MET A 113 -11.00 2.92 21.77
N VAL A 114 -9.94 3.24 22.52
CA VAL A 114 -8.58 2.73 22.25
C VAL A 114 -8.40 1.43 23.03
N GLY A 115 -8.76 0.30 22.40
CA GLY A 115 -8.38 -1.02 22.87
C GLY A 115 -6.85 -1.20 22.84
N PRO A 116 -6.27 -2.06 23.70
CA PRO A 116 -4.83 -2.23 23.79
C PRO A 116 -4.33 -3.12 22.65
N THR A 117 -4.07 -2.54 21.48
CA THR A 117 -3.30 -3.22 20.42
C THR A 117 -2.27 -2.27 19.81
N THR A 118 -1.08 -2.36 20.39
CA THR A 118 0.24 -2.08 19.81
C THR A 118 0.51 -0.67 19.30
N GLU A 119 0.79 0.23 20.25
CA GLU A 119 1.71 1.35 20.02
C GLU A 119 3.10 0.79 19.68
N VAL A 120 3.55 0.95 18.44
CA VAL A 120 4.99 1.00 18.14
C VAL A 120 5.25 2.28 17.37
N TYR A 121 5.37 3.38 18.11
CA TYR A 121 6.24 4.46 17.69
C TYR A 121 7.50 4.32 18.54
N GLY A 122 8.63 3.97 17.91
CA GLY A 122 9.91 4.01 18.59
C GLY A 122 10.14 5.42 19.18
N PRO A 123 10.92 5.56 20.26
CA PRO A 123 11.06 6.79 21.04
C PRO A 123 11.63 8.03 20.30
N ASP A 124 11.86 7.95 18.98
CA ASP A 124 12.56 8.96 18.18
C ASP A 124 11.78 9.43 16.93
N VAL A 125 10.44 9.33 16.91
CA VAL A 125 9.67 10.00 15.86
C VAL A 125 9.74 11.51 16.12
N ASP A 126 10.64 12.22 15.42
CA ASP A 126 10.63 13.69 15.43
C ASP A 126 9.40 14.20 14.65
N LEU A 127 8.27 14.24 15.34
CA LEU A 127 6.99 14.74 14.81
C LEU A 127 7.09 16.21 14.37
N LYS A 128 8.12 16.97 14.80
CA LYS A 128 8.36 18.33 14.29
C LYS A 128 8.83 18.32 12.84
N SER A 129 9.61 17.32 12.43
CA SER A 129 10.06 17.15 11.03
C SER A 129 8.90 16.86 10.07
N LEU A 130 7.82 16.25 10.58
CA LEU A 130 6.61 15.97 9.82
C LEU A 130 5.70 17.20 9.68
N LYS A 131 5.73 18.14 10.63
CA LYS A 131 4.84 19.32 10.62
C LYS A 131 4.88 20.20 9.35
N ASN A 132 5.98 20.15 8.58
CA ASN A 132 6.15 20.87 7.32
C ASN A 132 6.48 19.93 6.14
N TYR A 133 6.06 18.67 6.23
CA TYR A 133 6.32 17.71 5.18
C TYR A 133 5.53 18.06 3.89
N THR A 134 6.24 18.00 2.77
CA THR A 134 5.67 18.01 1.42
C THR A 134 6.22 16.79 0.71
N ASN A 135 5.38 16.08 -0.03
CA ASN A 135 5.86 14.99 -0.86
C ASN A 135 6.83 15.56 -1.91
N PRO A 136 8.10 15.11 -1.96
CA PRO A 136 9.08 15.65 -2.89
C PRO A 136 8.75 15.34 -4.36
N ASN A 137 7.90 14.35 -4.62
CA ASN A 137 7.48 13.94 -5.96
C ASN A 137 6.14 14.56 -6.36
N HIS A 138 5.35 15.08 -5.41
CA HIS A 138 4.02 15.62 -5.69
C HIS A 138 3.66 16.80 -4.77
N ALA A 139 3.65 18.02 -5.32
CA ALA A 139 3.40 19.22 -4.54
C ALA A 139 1.93 19.40 -4.11
N ASP A 140 0.97 18.89 -4.89
CA ASP A 140 -0.45 19.28 -4.80
C ASP A 140 -1.34 18.28 -4.03
N GLY A 141 -0.78 17.54 -3.09
CA GLY A 141 -1.50 16.50 -2.36
C GLY A 141 -1.77 15.28 -3.25
N PHE A 142 -1.79 14.10 -2.63
CA PHE A 142 -1.84 12.86 -3.38
C PHE A 142 -2.61 11.79 -2.59
N PRO A 143 -3.64 11.12 -3.15
CA PRO A 143 -4.55 10.24 -2.42
C PRO A 143 -3.88 9.23 -1.47
N LYS A 144 -2.73 8.67 -1.83
CA LYS A 144 -1.91 7.83 -0.95
C LYS A 144 -0.46 8.26 -1.02
N ASP A 145 0.00 9.02 -0.02
CA ASP A 145 1.40 9.44 0.06
C ASP A 145 2.29 8.32 0.62
N PHE A 146 2.92 7.55 -0.26
CA PHE A 146 3.75 6.43 0.18
C PHE A 146 5.13 6.85 0.70
N VAL A 147 5.64 8.03 0.33
CA VAL A 147 6.87 8.58 0.94
C VAL A 147 6.61 8.86 2.42
N LEU A 148 5.46 9.45 2.73
CA LEU A 148 5.02 9.67 4.10
C LEU A 148 4.73 8.36 4.81
N ALA A 149 4.05 7.41 4.18
CA ALA A 149 3.76 6.09 4.76
C ALA A 149 5.04 5.41 5.25
N ARG A 150 6.10 5.39 4.43
CA ARG A 150 7.41 4.84 4.84
C ARG A 150 8.03 5.60 6.01
N ARG A 151 7.92 6.93 6.05
CA ARG A 151 8.41 7.76 7.17
C ARG A 151 7.65 7.50 8.47
N LEU A 152 6.35 7.25 8.39
CA LEU A 152 5.53 6.90 9.56
C LEU A 152 5.90 5.51 10.13
N ILE A 153 6.28 4.56 9.26
CA ILE A 153 6.75 3.23 9.68
C ILE A 153 8.18 3.28 10.24
N SER A 154 9.09 4.00 9.58
CA SER A 154 10.49 4.10 9.98
C SER A 154 11.03 5.52 9.76
N PRO A 155 10.94 6.42 10.76
CA PRO A 155 11.32 7.83 10.57
C PRO A 155 12.77 8.00 10.10
N ILE A 156 13.70 7.27 10.73
CA ILE A 156 15.15 7.36 10.47
C ILE A 156 15.54 6.46 9.28
N GLY A 157 14.92 5.28 9.15
CA GLY A 157 15.31 4.24 8.19
C GLY A 157 14.41 4.08 6.97
N HIS A 158 13.46 5.00 6.72
CA HIS A 158 12.44 4.86 5.66
C HIS A 158 13.01 4.58 4.26
N GLN A 159 14.20 5.09 3.94
CA GLN A 159 14.85 4.85 2.65
C GLN A 159 15.31 3.40 2.48
N ASN A 160 15.53 2.69 3.58
CA ASN A 160 15.93 1.28 3.60
C ASN A 160 14.74 0.32 3.68
N LEU A 161 13.50 0.83 3.82
CA LEU A 161 12.30 -0.01 3.74
C LEU A 161 12.11 -0.47 2.30
N ARG A 162 12.19 -1.78 2.08
CA ARG A 162 11.89 -2.41 0.78
C ARG A 162 10.38 -2.54 0.71
N ALA A 163 9.73 -1.64 -0.03
CA ALA A 163 8.28 -1.52 -0.02
C ALA A 163 7.65 -1.78 -1.40
N ILE A 164 6.50 -2.46 -1.40
CA ILE A 164 5.65 -2.73 -2.57
C ILE A 164 4.21 -2.41 -2.16
N MET A 165 3.42 -1.89 -3.09
CA MET A 165 1.98 -1.71 -2.93
C MET A 165 1.23 -2.83 -3.65
N VAL A 166 0.19 -3.38 -3.04
CA VAL A 166 -0.80 -4.24 -3.68
C VAL A 166 -2.13 -3.48 -3.64
N GLY A 167 -2.67 -3.21 -4.82
CA GLY A 167 -3.83 -2.36 -4.98
C GLY A 167 -4.65 -2.70 -6.22
N ASP A 168 -5.69 -1.91 -6.45
CA ASP A 168 -6.54 -2.02 -7.62
C ASP A 168 -6.00 -1.17 -8.79
N ALA A 169 -6.81 -0.98 -9.83
CA ALA A 169 -6.41 -0.15 -10.96
C ALA A 169 -6.35 1.36 -10.61
N GLY A 170 -7.09 1.82 -9.60
CA GLY A 170 -7.03 3.18 -9.10
C GLY A 170 -5.68 3.51 -8.47
N ASP A 171 -5.03 2.50 -7.88
CA ASP A 171 -3.71 2.66 -7.27
C ASP A 171 -2.54 2.78 -8.24
N TRP A 172 -2.71 2.35 -9.49
CA TRP A 172 -1.68 2.47 -10.50
C TRP A 172 -1.34 3.92 -10.85
N GLY A 173 -2.32 4.82 -10.77
CA GLY A 173 -2.13 6.25 -11.03
C GLY A 173 -1.48 7.01 -9.88
N ASN A 174 -0.94 6.30 -8.88
CA ASN A 174 -0.41 6.91 -7.69
C ASN A 174 1.07 7.32 -7.81
N ASP A 175 1.35 8.51 -8.34
CA ASP A 175 2.71 9.07 -8.55
C ASP A 175 3.44 9.47 -7.23
N SER A 176 2.92 9.09 -6.05
CA SER A 176 3.45 9.60 -4.78
C SER A 176 4.87 9.13 -4.46
N ASP A 177 5.28 7.96 -4.95
CA ASP A 177 6.61 7.40 -4.69
C ASP A 177 7.11 6.49 -5.83
N PRO A 178 8.03 6.95 -6.69
CA PRO A 178 8.54 6.13 -7.80
C PRO A 178 9.36 4.92 -7.31
N SER A 179 9.76 4.88 -6.04
CA SER A 179 10.52 3.77 -5.47
C SER A 179 9.65 2.58 -5.01
N ILE A 180 8.32 2.71 -5.08
CA ILE A 180 7.38 1.66 -4.67
C ILE A 180 6.65 1.14 -5.91
N PRO A 181 7.00 -0.07 -6.39
CA PRO A 181 6.20 -0.74 -7.40
C PRO A 181 4.79 -1.04 -6.88
N VAL A 182 3.81 -0.96 -7.78
CA VAL A 182 2.40 -1.31 -7.50
C VAL A 182 2.07 -2.60 -8.23
N ILE A 183 1.58 -3.60 -7.50
CA ILE A 183 0.96 -4.80 -8.06
C ILE A 183 -0.53 -4.52 -8.15
N VAL A 184 -1.04 -4.48 -9.38
CA VAL A 184 -2.46 -4.24 -9.67
C VAL A 184 -3.18 -5.57 -9.72
N VAL A 185 -4.09 -5.76 -8.77
CA VAL A 185 -4.90 -6.97 -8.62
C VAL A 185 -6.12 -6.90 -9.54
N SER A 186 -6.25 -7.85 -10.45
CA SER A 186 -7.41 -7.93 -11.34
C SER A 186 -8.64 -8.54 -10.66
N ASP A 187 -9.82 -8.31 -11.25
CA ASP A 187 -11.06 -9.03 -10.92
C ASP A 187 -10.88 -10.55 -10.90
N SER A 188 -10.07 -11.08 -11.82
CA SER A 188 -9.84 -12.51 -11.94
C SER A 188 -9.16 -13.07 -10.69
N ILE A 189 -8.16 -12.36 -10.14
CA ILE A 189 -7.53 -12.75 -8.87
C ILE A 189 -8.55 -12.75 -7.75
N ARG A 190 -9.27 -11.63 -7.62
CA ARG A 190 -10.26 -11.40 -6.57
C ARG A 190 -11.35 -12.46 -6.57
N LYS A 191 -11.93 -12.75 -7.73
CA LYS A 191 -13.07 -13.66 -7.90
C LYS A 191 -12.69 -15.13 -7.91
N HIS A 192 -11.49 -15.48 -8.38
CA HIS A 192 -11.05 -16.87 -8.52
C HIS A 192 -10.01 -17.32 -7.50
N GLN A 193 -9.81 -16.57 -6.41
CA GLN A 193 -8.90 -16.94 -5.32
C GLN A 193 -7.45 -17.13 -5.78
N ARG A 194 -7.01 -16.37 -6.79
CA ARG A 194 -5.67 -16.53 -7.38
C ARG A 194 -4.61 -15.62 -6.75
N TRP A 195 -4.73 -15.42 -5.43
CA TRP A 195 -3.79 -14.60 -4.65
C TRP A 195 -2.36 -15.18 -4.66
N ASP A 196 -2.22 -16.48 -4.94
CA ASP A 196 -0.93 -17.12 -5.23
C ASP A 196 -0.14 -16.39 -6.32
N LEU A 197 -0.82 -15.78 -7.29
CA LEU A 197 -0.17 -15.05 -8.38
C LEU A 197 0.38 -13.70 -7.95
N VAL A 198 -0.24 -13.04 -6.96
CA VAL A 198 0.27 -11.81 -6.33
C VAL A 198 1.53 -12.14 -5.53
N SER A 199 1.45 -13.22 -4.74
CA SER A 199 2.55 -13.79 -3.99
C SER A 199 3.78 -14.11 -4.86
N VAL A 200 3.61 -14.67 -6.06
CA VAL A 200 4.73 -14.90 -7.02
C VAL A 200 5.45 -13.60 -7.39
N VAL A 201 4.69 -12.52 -7.59
CA VAL A 201 5.28 -11.21 -7.93
C VAL A 201 6.00 -10.63 -6.72
N LEU A 202 5.41 -10.69 -5.52
CA LEU A 202 6.05 -10.25 -4.28
C LEU A 202 7.37 -11.01 -4.05
N ASP A 203 7.36 -12.33 -4.17
CA ASP A 203 8.57 -13.16 -4.03
C ASP A 203 9.65 -12.76 -5.04
N SER A 204 9.25 -12.47 -6.28
CA SER A 204 10.19 -12.03 -7.33
C SER A 204 10.78 -10.66 -7.00
N LEU A 205 9.95 -9.70 -6.59
CA LEU A 205 10.36 -8.32 -6.29
C LEU A 205 11.09 -8.18 -4.95
N PHE A 206 11.04 -9.19 -4.09
CA PHE A 206 11.82 -9.27 -2.85
C PHE A 206 12.98 -10.27 -2.90
N SER A 207 13.23 -10.91 -4.04
CA SER A 207 14.18 -12.02 -4.19
C SER A 207 15.63 -11.69 -3.80
N ASP A 208 16.09 -10.46 -4.01
CA ASP A 208 17.44 -10.01 -3.66
C ASP A 208 17.40 -9.02 -2.48
N LYS A 209 17.85 -9.48 -1.30
CA LYS A 209 17.81 -8.72 -0.04
C LYS A 209 18.63 -7.43 -0.05
N GLU A 210 19.63 -7.33 -0.92
CA GLU A 210 20.50 -6.17 -1.00
C GLU A 210 19.88 -5.05 -1.87
N ARG A 211 19.01 -5.43 -2.80
CA ARG A 211 18.38 -4.53 -3.78
C ARG A 211 17.00 -4.06 -3.35
N MET A 212 16.65 -2.86 -3.79
CA MET A 212 15.30 -2.30 -3.61
C MET A 212 14.33 -2.93 -4.63
N PRO A 213 13.04 -3.09 -4.29
CA PRO A 213 12.07 -3.73 -5.19
C PRO A 213 11.95 -3.07 -6.56
N TRP A 214 12.09 -1.73 -6.66
CA TRP A 214 12.06 -1.02 -7.93
C TRP A 214 13.28 -1.34 -8.82
N GLU A 215 14.45 -1.63 -8.24
CA GLU A 215 15.64 -2.05 -9.00
C GLU A 215 15.42 -3.45 -9.57
N ILE A 216 14.86 -4.36 -8.76
CA ILE A 216 14.54 -5.72 -9.19
C ILE A 216 13.45 -5.70 -10.26
N TYR A 217 12.43 -4.85 -10.10
CA TYR A 217 11.41 -4.61 -11.13
C TYR A 217 12.05 -4.24 -12.48
N ASP A 218 12.96 -3.28 -12.48
CA ASP A 218 13.62 -2.81 -13.71
C ASP A 218 14.44 -3.93 -14.37
N SER A 219 15.15 -4.74 -13.57
CA SER A 219 15.86 -5.94 -14.07
C SER A 219 14.91 -6.98 -14.64
N LEU A 220 13.85 -7.38 -13.91
CA LEU A 220 12.88 -8.37 -14.38
C LEU A 220 12.24 -7.92 -15.70
N ARG A 221 11.94 -6.63 -15.81
CA ARG A 221 11.38 -6.03 -17.02
C ARG A 221 12.32 -6.15 -18.22
N GLN A 222 13.63 -6.04 -18.03
CA GLN A 222 14.62 -6.12 -19.10
C GLN A 222 15.00 -7.57 -19.42
N ASP A 223 15.32 -8.35 -18.40
CA ASP A 223 15.94 -9.68 -18.52
C ASP A 223 14.93 -10.76 -18.94
N ASN A 224 13.66 -10.59 -18.55
CA ASN A 224 12.62 -11.59 -18.77
C ASN A 224 11.55 -11.12 -19.78
N ALA A 225 11.89 -10.13 -20.61
CA ALA A 225 10.98 -9.56 -21.61
C ALA A 225 10.61 -10.59 -22.70
N ILE A 226 9.31 -10.83 -22.85
CA ILE A 226 8.73 -11.63 -23.95
C ILE A 226 8.36 -10.71 -25.13
N SER A 227 7.81 -9.53 -24.81
CA SER A 227 7.41 -8.53 -25.80
C SER A 227 7.41 -7.15 -25.17
N HIS A 228 7.62 -6.12 -25.98
CA HIS A 228 7.72 -4.73 -25.54
C HIS A 228 6.82 -3.84 -26.40
N ASN A 229 6.03 -2.98 -25.75
CA ASN A 229 5.13 -2.02 -26.37
C ASN A 229 5.33 -0.65 -25.70
N PRO A 230 6.24 0.19 -26.23
CA PRO A 230 6.49 1.52 -25.69
C PRO A 230 5.33 2.50 -25.92
N ASN A 231 4.38 2.15 -26.80
CA ASN A 231 3.22 2.98 -27.16
C ASN A 231 1.95 2.57 -26.41
N HIS A 232 2.05 1.76 -25.35
CA HIS A 232 0.88 1.33 -24.61
C HIS A 232 0.21 2.54 -23.90
N PRO A 233 -1.14 2.63 -23.84
CA PRO A 233 -1.82 3.83 -23.35
C PRO A 233 -1.47 4.25 -21.92
N ARG A 234 -1.00 3.29 -21.10
CA ARG A 234 -0.60 3.50 -19.70
C ARG A 234 0.90 3.78 -19.50
N GLY A 235 1.68 3.84 -20.56
CA GLY A 235 3.15 3.98 -20.50
C GLY A 235 3.86 2.84 -21.20
N ASP A 236 5.15 2.71 -20.94
CA ASP A 236 6.01 1.73 -21.60
C ASP A 236 5.79 0.32 -21.01
N ALA A 237 5.08 -0.53 -21.76
CA ALA A 237 4.66 -1.85 -21.32
C ALA A 237 5.59 -2.96 -21.83
N THR A 238 5.94 -3.89 -20.96
CA THR A 238 6.70 -5.08 -21.27
C THR A 238 6.00 -6.30 -20.69
N LYS A 239 5.80 -7.33 -21.51
CA LYS A 239 5.31 -8.63 -21.02
C LYS A 239 6.48 -9.44 -20.49
N VAL A 240 6.33 -9.99 -19.30
CA VAL A 240 7.38 -10.69 -18.55
C VAL A 240 6.89 -12.08 -18.16
N MET A 241 7.76 -13.08 -18.22
CA MET A 241 7.47 -14.42 -17.68
C MET A 241 8.06 -14.56 -16.28
N LEU A 242 7.24 -14.85 -15.27
CA LEU A 242 7.67 -15.21 -13.92
C LEU A 242 7.07 -16.57 -13.55
N ASN A 243 7.89 -17.54 -13.19
CA ASN A 243 7.45 -18.91 -12.86
C ASN A 243 6.49 -19.53 -13.91
N GLY A 244 6.72 -19.27 -15.19
CA GLY A 244 5.87 -19.76 -16.28
C GLY A 244 4.52 -19.05 -16.42
N ILE A 245 4.28 -17.97 -15.67
CA ILE A 245 3.09 -17.12 -15.75
C ILE A 245 3.47 -15.79 -16.39
N LYS A 246 2.59 -15.28 -17.25
CA LYS A 246 2.78 -14.02 -17.96
C LYS A 246 2.18 -12.86 -17.19
N TYR A 247 2.99 -11.81 -17.02
CA TYR A 247 2.64 -10.55 -16.37
C TYR A 247 2.92 -9.39 -17.31
N THR A 248 2.21 -8.27 -17.10
CA THR A 248 2.49 -7.03 -17.83
C THR A 248 3.10 -6.02 -16.86
N PHE A 249 4.35 -5.66 -17.11
CA PHE A 249 5.09 -4.64 -16.40
C PHE A 249 4.97 -3.33 -17.17
N ILE A 250 4.52 -2.26 -16.52
CA ILE A 250 4.37 -0.94 -17.15
C ILE A 250 5.24 0.07 -16.42
N VAL A 251 6.00 0.86 -17.18
CA VAL A 251 6.61 2.09 -16.65
C VAL A 251 5.76 3.27 -17.11
N GLY A 252 5.05 3.87 -16.15
CA GLY A 252 4.13 4.98 -16.38
C GLY A 252 4.84 6.33 -16.53
N ARG A 253 4.08 7.41 -16.36
CA ARG A 253 4.68 8.75 -16.23
C ARG A 253 5.47 8.81 -14.92
N GLN A 254 6.43 9.74 -14.85
CA GLN A 254 7.23 9.97 -13.63
C GLN A 254 7.90 8.71 -13.04
N MET A 255 8.21 7.71 -13.86
CA MET A 255 8.85 6.44 -13.44
C MET A 255 8.00 5.57 -12.50
N GLN A 256 6.67 5.67 -12.57
CA GLN A 256 5.78 4.72 -11.91
C GLN A 256 6.00 3.30 -12.42
N ARG A 257 5.95 2.29 -11.54
CA ARG A 257 6.22 0.88 -11.87
C ARG A 257 5.06 -0.02 -11.49
N GLY A 258 4.47 -0.70 -12.47
CA GLY A 258 3.19 -1.37 -12.32
C GLY A 258 3.23 -2.79 -12.83
N VAL A 259 2.89 -3.76 -11.98
CA VAL A 259 2.73 -5.15 -12.39
C VAL A 259 1.25 -5.50 -12.43
N PHE A 260 0.73 -5.78 -13.62
CA PHE A 260 -0.65 -6.23 -13.79
C PHE A 260 -0.72 -7.75 -13.76
N CYS A 261 -1.56 -8.28 -12.85
CA CYS A 261 -1.61 -9.71 -12.53
C CYS A 261 -3.03 -10.31 -12.70
N PRO A 262 -3.14 -11.53 -13.25
CA PRO A 262 -2.47 -12.03 -14.47
C PRO A 262 -3.22 -11.56 -15.74
N GLU A 263 -2.62 -11.78 -16.91
CA GLU A 263 -3.42 -11.86 -18.16
C GLU A 263 -4.49 -12.98 -18.06
N PRO A 264 -5.64 -12.87 -18.76
CA PRO A 264 -5.84 -12.07 -19.95
C PRO A 264 -6.78 -10.88 -19.71
N TYR A 265 -6.28 -9.68 -19.97
CA TYR A 265 -7.15 -8.68 -20.57
C TYR A 265 -6.78 -8.64 -22.04
N GLU A 266 -7.59 -9.29 -22.88
CA GLU A 266 -7.94 -8.61 -24.12
C GLU A 266 -8.77 -7.39 -23.67
N LEU A 267 -8.28 -6.19 -24.00
CA LEU A 267 -9.05 -4.96 -23.86
C LEU A 267 -10.28 -5.00 -24.75
#